data_AF-A0A258JWQ1-F1
#
_entry.id   AF-A0A258JWQ1-F1
#
_cell.length_a   1.000
_cell.length_b   1.000
_cell.length_c   1.000
_cell.angle_alpha   90.00
_cell.angle_beta   90.00
_cell.angle_gamma   90.00
#
_symmetry.space_group_name_H-M   'P 1'
#
loop_
_entity.id
_entity.type
_entity.pdbx_description
1 polymer ?
#
loop_
_entity_poly.entity_id
_entity_poly.type
_entity_poly.pdbx_seq_one_letter_code
_entity_poly.pdbx_strand_id
1 'polypeptide(L)'
;DQKWYSHDSGIPHIKLFWLHVFNKKRPSMVSNYIIPSEFEMLEALSKNSGVAVTWDINARSFIQEEKLQLLWKTDQMPGTEAYLLSAKNTGFNLVAEEIESELKKLLS
;
A
#
# COMPACT_ATOMS: atom_id res chain seq x y z
N ASP A 1 12.56 0.77 22.13
CA ASP A 1 12.38 1.51 20.87
C ASP A 1 11.44 0.79 19.92
N GLN A 2 10.59 1.54 19.22
CA GLN A 2 9.63 0.99 18.25
C GLN A 2 10.34 0.65 16.93
N LYS A 3 10.20 -0.60 16.47
CA LYS A 3 10.69 -1.04 15.15
C LYS A 3 9.70 -0.66 14.05
N TRP A 4 10.19 -0.01 13.00
CA TRP A 4 9.42 0.44 11.85
C TRP A 4 9.85 -0.28 10.57
N TYR A 5 8.85 -0.76 9.83
CA TYR A 5 8.98 -1.38 8.52
C TYR A 5 8.43 -0.42 7.45
N SER A 6 9.10 -0.35 6.31
CA SER A 6 8.69 0.45 5.15
C SER A 6 9.08 -0.26 3.86
N HIS A 7 8.35 -0.02 2.77
CA HIS A 7 8.72 -0.55 1.44
C HIS A 7 9.50 0.46 0.58
N ASP A 8 9.34 1.75 0.88
CA ASP A 8 10.08 2.83 0.22
C ASP A 8 10.92 3.59 1.25
N SER A 9 12.10 4.06 0.84
CA SER A 9 12.99 4.93 1.63
C SER A 9 12.58 6.40 1.60
N GLY A 10 11.83 6.84 0.58
CA GLY A 10 11.26 8.20 0.49
C GLY A 10 9.97 8.37 1.33
N ILE A 11 9.34 7.25 1.68
CA ILE A 11 8.20 7.10 2.58
C ILE A 11 7.06 8.13 2.37
N PRO A 12 6.52 8.30 1.14
CA PRO A 12 5.40 9.23 0.91
C PRO A 12 4.16 8.87 1.73
N HIS A 13 3.82 7.58 1.83
CA HIS A 13 2.60 7.12 2.51
C HIS A 13 2.62 7.38 4.02
N ILE A 14 3.75 7.18 4.71
CA ILE A 14 3.87 7.54 6.14
C ILE A 14 3.84 9.06 6.31
N LYS A 15 4.49 9.81 5.41
CA LYS A 15 4.41 11.28 5.46
C LYS A 15 2.96 11.76 5.33
N LEU A 16 2.22 11.22 4.36
CA LEU A 16 0.81 11.54 4.12
C LEU A 16 -0.08 11.08 5.28
N PHE A 17 0.13 9.88 5.83
CA PHE A 17 -0.62 9.43 7.00
C PHE A 17 -0.46 10.40 8.17
N TRP A 18 0.76 10.82 8.51
CA TRP A 18 0.95 11.72 9.65
C TRP A 18 0.31 13.09 9.40
N LEU A 19 0.42 13.58 8.16
CA LEU A 19 -0.20 14.83 7.76
C LEU A 19 -1.73 14.75 7.83
N HIS A 20 -2.36 13.73 7.25
CA HIS A 20 -3.82 13.66 7.12
C HIS A 20 -4.51 13.10 8.37
N VAL A 21 -3.88 12.16 9.08
CA VAL A 21 -4.49 11.46 10.22
C VAL A 21 -4.27 12.23 11.53
N PHE A 22 -3.09 12.83 11.69
CA PHE A 22 -2.75 13.55 12.93
C PHE A 22 -2.64 15.07 12.75
N ASN A 23 -2.84 15.59 11.53
CA ASN A 23 -2.62 17.01 11.21
C ASN A 23 -1.23 17.51 11.67
N LYS A 24 -0.21 16.65 11.50
CA LYS A 24 1.14 16.90 12.01
C LYS A 24 2.21 16.54 11.00
N LYS A 25 3.35 17.23 11.09
CA LYS A 25 4.56 16.80 10.39
C LYS A 25 4.95 15.42 10.92
N ARG A 26 5.37 14.54 10.01
CA ARG A 26 6.00 13.27 10.36
C ARG A 26 7.15 13.50 11.36
N PRO A 27 7.20 12.76 12.49
CA PRO A 27 8.33 12.73 13.40
C PRO A 27 9.62 12.37 12.67
N SER A 28 10.76 12.69 13.28
CA SER A 28 12.09 12.22 12.86
C SER A 28 12.27 10.71 13.11
N MET A 29 11.31 9.89 12.67
CA MET A 29 11.40 8.44 12.69
C MET A 29 12.26 7.98 11.51
N VAL A 30 13.06 6.93 11.71
CA VAL A 30 13.83 6.26 10.67
C VAL A 30 13.31 4.83 10.58
N SER A 31 12.98 4.36 9.38
CA SER A 31 12.57 2.97 9.19
C SER A 31 13.75 2.06 9.53
N ASN A 32 13.52 1.10 10.42
CA ASN A 32 14.54 0.13 10.79
C ASN A 32 14.78 -0.89 9.66
N TYR A 33 13.73 -1.22 8.92
CA TYR A 33 13.75 -2.15 7.81
C TYR A 33 13.08 -1.53 6.59
N ILE A 34 13.79 -1.55 5.45
CA ILE A 34 13.29 -1.08 4.16
C ILE A 34 13.30 -2.29 3.22
N ILE A 35 12.12 -2.81 2.88
CA ILE A 35 11.94 -4.02 2.07
C ILE A 35 11.15 -3.64 0.81
N PRO A 36 11.77 -3.57 -0.39
CA PRO A 36 11.17 -2.96 -1.58
C PRO A 36 9.78 -3.46 -1.97
N SER A 37 9.49 -4.75 -1.73
CA SER A 37 8.16 -5.32 -1.94
C SER A 37 7.30 -5.10 -0.69
N GLU A 38 6.19 -4.38 -0.84
CA GLU A 38 5.25 -4.17 0.27
C GLU A 38 4.65 -5.49 0.78
N PHE A 39 4.41 -6.45 -0.13
CA PHE A 39 3.96 -7.79 0.26
C PHE A 39 5.02 -8.51 1.13
N GLU A 40 6.29 -8.53 0.69
CA GLU A 40 7.38 -9.14 1.46
C GLU A 40 7.62 -8.43 2.79
N MET A 41 7.43 -7.10 2.83
CA MET A 41 7.48 -6.31 4.04
C MET A 41 6.41 -6.74 5.05
N LEU A 42 5.16 -6.92 4.60
CA LEU A 42 4.06 -7.38 5.45
C LEU A 42 4.24 -8.84 5.90
N GLU A 43 4.73 -9.70 5.01
CA GLU A 43 5.09 -11.08 5.33
C GLU A 43 6.20 -11.14 6.40
N ALA A 44 7.25 -10.32 6.26
CA ALA A 44 8.31 -10.21 7.26
C ALA A 44 7.78 -9.65 8.58
N LEU A 45 6.92 -8.62 8.53
CA LEU A 45 6.29 -8.06 9.72
C LEU A 45 5.40 -9.07 10.44
N SER A 46 4.66 -9.91 9.72
CA SER A 46 3.77 -10.93 10.32
C SER A 46 4.52 -11.97 11.15
N LYS A 47 5.81 -12.15 10.87
CA LYS A 47 6.69 -13.10 11.56
C LYS A 47 7.54 -12.43 12.65
N ASN A 48 7.38 -11.12 12.87
CA ASN A 48 8.24 -10.32 13.74
C ASN A 48 7.44 -9.27 14.53
N SER A 49 8.12 -8.55 15.43
CA SER A 49 7.54 -7.43 16.16
C SER A 49 7.89 -6.10 15.50
N GLY A 50 6.89 -5.28 15.17
CA GLY A 50 7.11 -3.94 14.64
C GLY A 50 5.81 -3.29 14.21
N VAL A 51 5.92 -2.18 13.49
CA VAL A 51 4.78 -1.50 12.88
C VAL A 51 5.12 -1.06 11.45
N ALA A 52 4.10 -1.06 10.60
CA ALA A 52 4.15 -0.51 9.26
C ALA A 52 2.88 0.32 9.01
N VAL A 53 2.95 1.17 8.01
CA VAL A 53 1.80 1.90 7.47
C VAL A 53 1.67 1.46 6.04
N THR A 54 0.48 1.02 5.65
CA THR A 54 0.21 0.42 4.35
C THR A 54 -1.22 0.74 3.94
N TRP A 55 -1.54 0.53 2.67
CA TRP A 55 -2.91 0.59 2.18
C TRP A 55 -3.71 -0.60 2.70
N ASP A 56 -5.00 -0.36 2.97
CA ASP A 56 -5.90 -1.38 3.53
C ASP A 56 -6.00 -2.62 2.60
N ILE A 57 -6.00 -2.41 1.29
CA ILE A 57 -6.05 -3.46 0.28
C ILE A 57 -4.84 -4.40 0.36
N ASN A 58 -3.65 -3.87 0.68
CA ASN A 58 -2.41 -4.64 0.74
C ASN A 58 -2.30 -5.46 2.02
N ALA A 59 -2.86 -4.96 3.13
CA ALA A 59 -2.90 -5.68 4.41
C ALA A 59 -4.11 -6.61 4.57
N ARG A 60 -5.08 -6.56 3.65
CA ARG A 60 -6.40 -7.19 3.83
C ARG A 60 -6.32 -8.68 4.16
N SER A 61 -5.58 -9.46 3.38
CA SER A 61 -5.41 -10.90 3.60
C SER A 61 -4.71 -11.19 4.93
N PHE A 62 -3.64 -10.46 5.25
CA PHE A 62 -2.90 -10.64 6.50
C PHE A 62 -3.74 -10.35 7.74
N ILE A 63 -4.64 -9.37 7.69
CA ILE A 63 -5.56 -9.07 8.80
C ILE A 63 -6.64 -10.14 8.91
N GLN A 64 -7.23 -10.57 7.77
CA GLN A 64 -8.26 -11.62 7.74
C GLN A 64 -7.74 -12.98 8.22
N GLU A 65 -6.48 -13.29 7.93
CA GLU A 65 -5.78 -14.49 8.37
C GLU A 65 -5.18 -14.35 9.78
N GLU A 66 -5.45 -13.25 10.50
CA GLU A 66 -4.94 -12.96 11.84
C GLU A 66 -3.39 -12.95 11.96
N LYS A 67 -2.70 -12.80 10.82
CA LYS A 67 -1.23 -12.69 10.74
C LYS A 67 -0.73 -11.30 11.14
N LEU A 68 -1.57 -10.28 10.97
CA LEU A 68 -1.28 -8.91 11.35
C LEU A 68 -2.45 -8.29 12.12
N GLN A 69 -2.12 -7.47 13.12
CA GLN A 69 -3.11 -6.72 13.88
C GLN A 69 -3.26 -5.31 13.30
N LEU A 70 -4.50 -4.90 13.05
CA LEU A 70 -4.84 -3.51 12.73
C LEU A 70 -4.68 -2.62 13.97
N LEU A 71 -3.75 -1.66 13.92
CA LEU A 71 -3.54 -0.69 15.00
C LEU A 71 -4.31 0.61 14.78
N TRP A 72 -4.47 1.03 13.53
CA TRP A 72 -5.13 2.28 13.17
C TRP A 72 -5.74 2.20 11.77
N LYS A 73 -6.99 2.63 11.65
CA LYS A 73 -7.70 2.80 10.36
C LYS A 73 -8.27 4.22 10.30
N THR A 74 -8.28 4.80 9.12
CA THR A 74 -8.75 6.17 8.89
C THR A 74 -9.23 6.35 7.47
N ASP A 75 -10.31 7.10 7.31
CA ASP A 75 -10.88 7.48 6.02
C ASP A 75 -10.45 8.89 5.61
N GLN A 76 -9.53 9.52 6.37
CA GLN A 76 -9.00 10.87 6.10
C GLN A 76 -7.90 10.90 5.03
N MET A 77 -7.42 9.73 4.60
CA MET A 77 -6.39 9.65 3.57
C MET A 77 -6.97 10.03 2.21
N PRO A 78 -6.24 10.82 1.39
CA PRO A 78 -6.67 11.07 0.03
C PRO A 78 -6.71 9.76 -0.77
N GLY A 79 -7.69 9.65 -1.68
CA GLY A 79 -7.72 8.55 -2.64
C GLY A 79 -6.50 8.55 -3.54
N THR A 80 -6.07 7.36 -3.96
CA THR A 80 -5.03 7.19 -4.98
C THR A 80 -5.68 6.58 -6.22
N GLU A 81 -5.61 7.28 -7.33
CA GLU A 81 -6.11 6.78 -8.61
C GLU A 81 -5.13 5.74 -9.18
N ALA A 82 -5.69 4.64 -9.69
CA ALA A 82 -4.94 3.62 -10.42
C ALA A 82 -5.34 3.69 -11.89
N TYR A 83 -4.35 3.61 -12.79
CA TYR A 83 -4.55 3.73 -14.23
C TYR A 83 -4.13 2.44 -14.94
N LEU A 84 -4.97 1.99 -15.87
CA LEU A 84 -4.58 0.99 -16.86
C LEU A 84 -3.90 1.70 -18.03
N LEU A 85 -2.66 1.29 -18.35
CA LEU A 85 -1.89 1.86 -19.45
C LEU A 85 -1.71 0.82 -20.55
N SER A 86 -1.94 1.22 -21.80
CA SER A 86 -1.70 0.40 -22.99
C SER A 86 -0.80 1.11 -24.00
N ALA A 87 -0.09 0.34 -24.82
CA ALA A 87 0.74 0.90 -25.86
C ALA A 87 -0.12 1.61 -26.92
N LYS A 88 0.35 2.74 -27.43
CA LYS A 88 -0.35 3.47 -28.49
C LYS A 88 -0.45 2.68 -29.81
N ASN A 89 0.43 1.68 -30.01
CA ASN A 89 0.54 0.96 -31.28
C ASN A 89 -0.36 -0.28 -31.29
N THR A 90 -1.20 -0.39 -32.32
CA THR A 90 -2.45 -1.15 -32.34
C THR A 90 -2.31 -2.67 -32.39
N GLY A 91 -1.10 -3.21 -32.59
CA GLY A 91 -0.86 -4.65 -32.75
C GLY A 91 -1.19 -5.51 -31.52
N PHE A 92 -1.31 -4.91 -30.34
CA PHE A 92 -1.67 -5.59 -29.08
C PHE A 92 -2.99 -5.08 -28.46
N ASN A 93 -3.79 -4.31 -29.19
CA ASN A 93 -4.98 -3.65 -28.63
C ASN A 93 -6.08 -4.63 -28.20
N LEU A 94 -6.25 -5.76 -28.90
CA LEU A 94 -7.33 -6.71 -28.58
C LEU A 94 -7.21 -7.28 -27.15
N VAL A 95 -5.99 -7.59 -26.70
CA VAL A 95 -5.76 -8.09 -25.33
C VAL A 95 -5.97 -6.97 -24.31
N ALA A 96 -5.54 -5.75 -24.61
CA ALA A 96 -5.75 -4.60 -23.74
C ALA A 96 -7.24 -4.27 -23.59
N GLU A 97 -8.01 -4.34 -24.68
CA GLU A 97 -9.47 -4.17 -24.69
C GLU A 97 -10.19 -5.27 -23.89
N GLU A 98 -9.73 -6.51 -23.99
CA GLU A 98 -10.25 -7.62 -23.19
C GLU A 98 -9.99 -7.40 -21.68
N ILE A 99 -8.77 -7.03 -21.31
CA ILE A 99 -8.42 -6.68 -19.92
C ILE A 99 -9.24 -5.49 -19.43
N GLU A 100 -9.40 -4.44 -20.24
CA GLU A 100 -10.20 -3.26 -19.89
C GLU A 100 -11.67 -3.64 -19.67
N SER A 101 -12.24 -4.49 -20.52
CA SER A 101 -13.60 -4.98 -20.40
C SER A 101 -13.83 -5.75 -19.11
N GLU A 102 -12.93 -6.67 -18.76
CA GLU A 102 -13.01 -7.44 -17.51
C GLU A 102 -12.82 -6.55 -16.27
N LEU A 103 -11.85 -5.62 -16.31
CA LEU A 103 -11.67 -4.66 -15.22
C LEU A 103 -12.91 -3.79 -15.00
N LYS A 104 -13.57 -3.33 -16.06
CA LYS A 104 -14.82 -2.56 -15.93
C LYS A 104 -15.92 -3.36 -15.26
N LYS A 105 -16.06 -4.66 -15.55
CA LYS A 105 -17.06 -5.53 -14.90
C LYS A 105 -16.76 -5.76 -13.42
N LEU A 106 -15.49 -5.87 -13.04
CA LEU A 106 -15.07 -6.10 -11.66
C LEU A 106 -15.15 -4.84 -10.79
N LEU A 107 -15.00 -3.65 -11.40
CA LEU A 107 -14.95 -2.37 -10.71
C LEU A 107 -16.28 -1.58 -10.75
N SER A 108 -17.27 -2.01 -11.56
CA SER A 108 -18.63 -1.46 -11.62
C SER A 108 -19.54 -2.00 -10.52
#